data_AF-A0A4Q3US46-F1
#
_entry.id   AF-A0A4Q3US46-F1
#
_cell.length_a   1.000
_cell.length_b   1.000
_cell.length_c   1.000
_cell.angle_alpha   90.00
_cell.angle_beta   90.00
_cell.angle_gamma   90.00
#
_symmetry.space_group_name_H-M   'P 1'
#
loop_
_entity.id
_entity.type
_entity.pdbx_description
1 polymer ?
#
loop_
_entity_poly.entity_id
_entity_poly.type
_entity_poly.pdbx_seq_one_letter_code
_entity_poly.pdbx_strand_id
1 'polypeptide(L)'
;FRVNPYGGPGDDWLELDRQAFRSSGYLLNSDQIIGRVLIRAEENPRLVDQTNREGLRDNFEFQALKNLLHQFITHDLKHYIDRINDEYSGLKSVDFKAVDRNVASYERRVEDNIAELKKQFPGQLETLVRIQDSFRSMRHAYTQARDTVQRSEEHIQRLMDLAGVGLLVEVVAHELARATKHTLDLVTSARRRVEDTPLERTFNSLEGQLTTIERRLRVLDPLSVSGRQRRTSFDLADAVRDVFAGREEDFDRAGIKWSLEVPSGGVQVTAVKGMVYQTVENLVSNSMHWLARSREEHPELRPKITVEVSKSHGGSFRFTDNGPGISSKLGEAVFDAFFTTRGESGRGLGLYIARNNARHHGGDIRLTDLSAINPDRFNTFEFRMSADEHD
;
A
#
# COMPACT_ATOMS: atom_id res chain seq x y z
N PHE A 1 -19.20 -20.00 -13.68
CA PHE A 1 -17.96 -20.66 -13.20
C PHE A 1 -16.79 -19.96 -13.87
N ARG A 2 -15.66 -19.79 -13.17
CA ARG A 2 -14.43 -19.29 -13.80
C ARG A 2 -13.92 -20.35 -14.78
N VAL A 3 -13.56 -19.93 -15.99
CA VAL A 3 -12.94 -20.82 -16.99
C VAL A 3 -11.43 -20.59 -16.90
N ASN A 4 -10.70 -21.52 -16.27
CA ASN A 4 -9.24 -21.55 -16.39
C ASN A 4 -8.87 -21.83 -17.87
N PRO A 5 -7.73 -21.38 -18.39
CA PRO A 5 -6.65 -20.62 -17.71
C PRO A 5 -6.92 -19.11 -17.58
N TYR A 6 -7.93 -18.58 -18.28
CA TYR A 6 -8.13 -17.15 -18.49
C TYR A 6 -8.17 -16.31 -17.20
N GLY A 7 -7.38 -15.24 -17.19
CA GLY A 7 -7.22 -14.34 -16.04
C GLY A 7 -6.47 -14.96 -14.86
N GLY A 8 -5.72 -16.03 -15.10
CA GLY A 8 -4.78 -16.64 -14.16
C GLY A 8 -3.50 -15.80 -14.00
N PRO A 9 -2.76 -15.97 -12.88
CA PRO A 9 -1.45 -15.33 -12.72
C PRO A 9 -0.51 -15.71 -13.87
N GLY A 10 -0.03 -14.71 -14.62
CA GLY A 10 0.86 -14.90 -15.78
C GLY A 10 0.17 -15.30 -17.10
N ASP A 11 -1.17 -15.30 -17.16
CA ASP A 11 -1.94 -15.56 -18.37
C ASP A 11 -2.46 -14.26 -18.99
N ASP A 12 -1.61 -13.59 -19.77
CA ASP A 12 -1.97 -12.41 -20.58
C ASP A 12 -2.72 -12.81 -21.86
N TRP A 13 -3.84 -13.51 -21.68
CA TRP A 13 -4.64 -14.03 -22.79
C TRP A 13 -5.21 -12.92 -23.69
N LEU A 14 -5.27 -11.66 -23.20
CA LEU A 14 -5.69 -10.47 -23.94
C LEU A 14 -4.53 -9.64 -24.52
N GLU A 15 -3.27 -10.02 -24.29
CA GLU A 15 -2.07 -9.31 -24.75
C GLU A 15 -2.00 -7.83 -24.32
N LEU A 16 -2.51 -7.52 -23.13
CA LEU A 16 -2.53 -6.14 -22.59
C LEU A 16 -1.14 -5.69 -22.14
N ASP A 17 -0.29 -6.62 -21.71
CA ASP A 17 0.96 -6.29 -21.03
C ASP A 17 2.03 -5.83 -22.04
N ARG A 18 2.05 -6.45 -23.22
CA ARG A 18 3.02 -6.16 -24.29
C ARG A 18 2.97 -4.72 -24.79
N GLN A 19 1.80 -4.08 -24.79
CA GLN A 19 1.62 -2.68 -25.16
C GLN A 19 1.89 -1.72 -23.99
N ALA A 20 1.55 -2.12 -22.77
CA ALA A 20 1.82 -1.34 -21.56
C ALA A 20 3.33 -1.06 -21.37
N PHE A 21 4.20 -2.02 -21.70
CA PHE A 21 5.66 -1.86 -21.64
C PHE A 21 6.25 -0.83 -22.62
N ARG A 22 5.55 -0.47 -23.71
CA ARG A 22 6.09 0.42 -24.75
C ARG A 22 5.81 1.89 -24.53
N SER A 23 4.92 2.24 -23.60
CA SER A 23 4.55 3.63 -23.34
C SER A 23 4.74 3.96 -21.86
N SER A 24 5.68 4.85 -21.56
CA SER A 24 5.86 5.33 -20.19
C SER A 24 4.57 6.05 -19.75
N GLY A 25 3.84 5.48 -18.80
CA GLY A 25 2.57 6.03 -18.32
C GLY A 25 1.32 5.24 -18.73
N TYR A 26 1.44 4.03 -19.30
CA TYR A 26 0.26 3.19 -19.59
C TYR A 26 -0.26 2.52 -18.30
N LEU A 27 -1.52 2.82 -17.95
CA LEU A 27 -2.16 2.50 -16.65
C LEU A 27 -3.13 1.30 -16.69
N LEU A 28 -3.14 0.53 -17.79
CA LEU A 28 -4.09 -0.56 -18.02
C LEU A 28 -3.34 -1.80 -18.50
N ASN A 29 -2.82 -2.58 -17.54
CA ASN A 29 -2.26 -3.91 -17.78
C ASN A 29 -3.22 -5.00 -17.24
N SER A 30 -2.90 -6.27 -17.50
CA SER A 30 -3.76 -7.41 -17.12
C SER A 30 -3.96 -7.55 -15.60
N ASP A 31 -3.02 -7.03 -14.80
CA ASP A 31 -3.05 -7.06 -13.32
C ASP A 31 -3.82 -5.90 -12.66
N GLN A 32 -4.04 -4.81 -13.40
CA GLN A 32 -4.71 -3.61 -12.90
C GLN A 32 -6.21 -3.60 -13.19
N ILE A 33 -6.71 -4.58 -13.95
CA ILE A 33 -8.09 -4.64 -14.41
C ILE A 33 -8.74 -5.92 -13.91
N ILE A 34 -9.79 -5.76 -13.10
CA ILE A 34 -10.70 -6.86 -12.76
C ILE A 34 -11.99 -6.66 -13.54
N GLY A 35 -12.24 -7.56 -14.49
CA GLY A 35 -13.43 -7.54 -15.34
C GLY A 35 -14.07 -8.91 -15.44
N ARG A 36 -15.34 -8.95 -15.88
CA ARG A 36 -16.01 -10.20 -16.25
C ARG A 36 -16.68 -10.05 -17.59
N VAL A 37 -16.56 -11.07 -18.42
CA VAL A 37 -17.25 -11.18 -19.70
C VAL A 37 -18.23 -12.34 -19.59
N LEU A 38 -19.50 -12.07 -19.87
CA LEU A 38 -20.56 -13.07 -19.83
C LEU A 38 -20.93 -13.43 -21.26
N ILE A 39 -20.70 -14.68 -21.65
CA ILE A 39 -21.04 -15.23 -22.96
C ILE A 39 -21.96 -16.43 -22.79
N ARG A 40 -22.87 -16.62 -23.75
CA ARG A 40 -23.83 -17.74 -23.78
C ARG A 40 -23.60 -18.58 -25.03
N ALA A 41 -23.64 -19.90 -24.88
CA ALA A 41 -23.38 -20.83 -25.99
C ALA A 41 -24.49 -20.77 -27.05
N GLU A 42 -25.74 -20.48 -26.63
CA GLU A 42 -26.89 -20.37 -27.54
C GLU A 42 -26.73 -19.17 -28.50
N GLU A 43 -26.12 -18.09 -28.02
CA GLU A 43 -25.87 -16.85 -28.78
C GLU A 43 -24.53 -16.90 -29.54
N ASN A 44 -23.62 -17.79 -29.15
CA ASN A 44 -22.27 -17.90 -29.69
C ASN A 44 -21.91 -19.35 -30.06
N PRO A 45 -22.64 -20.00 -30.97
CA PRO A 45 -22.50 -21.43 -31.26
C PRO A 45 -21.13 -21.83 -31.83
N ARG A 46 -20.34 -20.85 -32.27
CA ARG A 46 -18.99 -21.02 -32.82
C ARG A 46 -17.87 -20.71 -31.83
N LEU A 47 -18.17 -20.21 -30.63
CA LEU A 47 -17.22 -20.23 -29.51
C LEU A 47 -17.26 -21.63 -28.91
N VAL A 48 -16.38 -22.49 -29.40
CA VAL A 48 -16.39 -23.92 -29.07
C VAL A 48 -15.48 -24.17 -27.87
N ASP A 49 -15.97 -24.90 -26.87
CA ASP A 49 -15.16 -25.32 -25.72
C ASP A 49 -14.04 -26.30 -26.12
N GLN A 50 -12.92 -26.24 -25.40
CA GLN A 50 -11.89 -27.28 -25.47
C GLN A 50 -12.41 -28.60 -24.90
N THR A 51 -11.78 -29.71 -25.31
CA THR A 51 -12.21 -31.07 -24.91
C THR A 51 -12.12 -31.31 -23.40
N ASN A 52 -11.17 -30.66 -22.72
CA ASN A 52 -11.03 -30.67 -21.25
C ASN A 52 -12.01 -29.70 -20.54
N ARG A 53 -12.77 -28.87 -21.28
CA ARG A 53 -13.65 -27.82 -20.75
C ARG A 53 -12.95 -26.78 -19.87
N GLU A 54 -11.63 -26.63 -20.05
CA GLU A 54 -10.79 -25.64 -19.37
C GLU A 54 -10.34 -24.58 -20.38
N GLY A 55 -11.24 -24.09 -21.22
CA GLY A 55 -10.93 -23.04 -22.18
C GLY A 55 -11.77 -23.11 -23.45
N LEU A 56 -11.58 -22.12 -24.32
CA LEU A 56 -12.14 -22.07 -25.66
C LEU A 56 -11.12 -22.58 -26.67
N ARG A 57 -11.59 -23.26 -27.72
CA ARG A 57 -10.75 -23.64 -28.85
C ARG A 57 -10.22 -22.38 -29.51
N ASP A 58 -8.93 -22.40 -29.81
CA ASP A 58 -8.31 -21.34 -30.60
C ASP A 58 -8.86 -21.40 -32.03
N ASN A 59 -9.87 -20.57 -32.29
CA ASN A 59 -10.56 -20.45 -33.56
C ASN A 59 -10.82 -18.97 -33.89
N PHE A 60 -11.32 -18.71 -35.09
CA PHE A 60 -11.56 -17.36 -35.56
C PHE A 60 -12.46 -16.56 -34.61
N GLU A 61 -13.53 -17.17 -34.10
CA GLU A 61 -14.48 -16.51 -33.21
C GLU A 61 -13.89 -16.19 -31.83
N PHE A 62 -13.03 -17.05 -31.29
CA PHE A 62 -12.30 -16.79 -30.05
C PHE A 62 -11.31 -15.62 -30.24
N GLN A 63 -10.60 -15.58 -31.38
CA GLN A 63 -9.73 -14.45 -31.72
C GLN A 63 -10.51 -13.15 -31.92
N ALA A 64 -11.70 -13.21 -32.51
CA ALA A 64 -12.59 -12.04 -32.65
C ALA A 64 -13.05 -11.50 -31.29
N LEU A 65 -13.42 -12.37 -30.35
CA LEU A 65 -13.76 -11.99 -28.98
C LEU A 65 -12.57 -11.32 -28.27
N LYS A 66 -11.38 -11.92 -28.37
CA LYS A 66 -10.14 -11.37 -27.81
C LYS A 66 -9.85 -9.97 -28.36
N ASN A 67 -9.95 -9.78 -29.67
CA ASN A 67 -9.72 -8.49 -30.32
C ASN A 67 -10.73 -7.42 -29.90
N LEU A 68 -12.02 -7.79 -29.77
CA LEU A 68 -13.05 -6.86 -29.29
C LEU A 68 -12.76 -6.37 -27.86
N LEU A 69 -12.43 -7.30 -26.96
CA LEU A 69 -12.09 -6.98 -25.57
C LEU A 69 -10.83 -6.14 -25.48
N HIS A 70 -9.80 -6.49 -26.25
CA HIS A 70 -8.56 -5.74 -26.33
C HIS A 70 -8.83 -4.29 -26.79
N GLN A 71 -9.62 -4.10 -27.84
CA GLN A 71 -9.98 -2.77 -28.34
C GLN A 71 -10.78 -1.96 -27.33
N PHE A 72 -11.78 -2.56 -26.68
CA PHE A 72 -12.55 -1.90 -25.63
C PHE A 72 -11.67 -1.42 -24.46
N ILE A 73 -10.77 -2.28 -24.00
CA ILE A 73 -9.89 -1.98 -22.85
C ILE A 73 -8.89 -0.88 -23.21
N THR A 74 -8.20 -1.04 -24.34
CA THR A 74 -7.11 -0.13 -24.74
C THR A 74 -7.61 1.23 -25.24
N HIS A 75 -8.85 1.30 -25.73
CA HIS A 75 -9.43 2.52 -26.27
C HIS A 75 -10.48 3.13 -25.34
N ASP A 76 -11.62 2.46 -25.15
CA ASP A 76 -12.78 3.05 -24.46
C ASP A 76 -12.55 3.18 -22.96
N LEU A 77 -12.10 2.10 -22.30
CA LEU A 77 -11.84 2.09 -20.86
C LEU A 77 -10.68 3.03 -20.50
N LYS A 78 -9.62 3.03 -21.31
CA LYS A 78 -8.50 3.96 -21.15
C LYS A 78 -8.94 5.41 -21.21
N HIS A 79 -9.65 5.81 -22.27
CA HIS A 79 -10.13 7.19 -22.40
C HIS A 79 -11.09 7.60 -21.28
N TYR A 80 -11.79 6.65 -20.68
CA TYR A 80 -12.59 6.91 -19.49
C TYR A 80 -11.71 7.15 -18.26
N ILE A 81 -10.72 6.28 -17.98
CA ILE A 81 -9.82 6.41 -16.83
C ILE A 81 -8.97 7.67 -16.91
N ASP A 82 -8.39 7.99 -18.07
CA ASP A 82 -7.58 9.19 -18.26
C ASP A 82 -8.40 10.46 -17.98
N ARG A 83 -9.66 10.50 -18.44
CA ARG A 83 -10.58 11.61 -18.17
C ARG A 83 -10.88 11.77 -16.67
N ILE A 84 -11.10 10.66 -15.97
CA ILE A 84 -11.31 10.65 -14.53
C ILE A 84 -10.03 11.16 -13.83
N ASN A 85 -8.86 10.65 -14.17
CA ASN A 85 -7.60 11.10 -13.55
C ASN A 85 -7.33 12.60 -13.78
N ASP A 86 -7.61 13.12 -14.97
CA ASP A 86 -7.51 14.56 -15.25
C ASP A 86 -8.52 15.37 -14.41
N GLU A 87 -9.73 14.86 -14.21
CA GLU A 87 -10.76 15.47 -13.37
C GLU A 87 -10.38 15.49 -11.86
N TYR A 88 -9.69 14.45 -11.37
CA TYR A 88 -9.32 14.30 -9.95
C TYR A 88 -7.93 14.82 -9.59
N SER A 89 -7.00 14.96 -10.54
CA SER A 89 -5.64 15.49 -10.28
C SER A 89 -5.63 16.97 -9.83
N GLY A 90 -6.71 17.71 -10.08
CA GLY A 90 -6.94 19.06 -9.54
C GLY A 90 -7.29 19.10 -8.04
N LEU A 91 -7.65 17.96 -7.43
CA LEU A 91 -8.07 17.85 -6.03
C LEU A 91 -6.89 17.43 -5.11
N LYS A 92 -5.82 18.22 -5.09
CA LYS A 92 -4.84 18.12 -3.98
C LYS A 92 -5.61 18.22 -2.65
N SER A 93 -5.21 17.41 -1.66
CA SER A 93 -5.82 17.37 -0.31
C SER A 93 -6.10 18.79 0.17
N VAL A 94 -7.38 19.14 0.27
CA VAL A 94 -7.78 20.47 0.70
C VAL A 94 -7.40 20.61 2.16
N ASP A 95 -6.53 21.58 2.50
CA ASP A 95 -6.25 21.91 3.90
C ASP A 95 -7.48 22.60 4.50
N PHE A 96 -8.44 21.78 4.95
CA PHE A 96 -9.67 22.26 5.57
C PHE A 96 -9.41 23.16 6.78
N LYS A 97 -8.27 23.02 7.49
CA LYS A 97 -7.93 23.93 8.60
C LYS A 97 -7.56 25.33 8.10
N ALA A 98 -6.83 25.43 6.99
CA ALA A 98 -6.57 26.72 6.35
C ALA A 98 -7.86 27.34 5.79
N VAL A 99 -8.70 26.55 5.13
CA VAL A 99 -9.97 27.02 4.57
C VAL A 99 -10.93 27.48 5.67
N ASP A 100 -11.05 26.74 6.77
CA ASP A 100 -11.89 27.13 7.92
C ASP A 100 -11.45 28.46 8.55
N ARG A 101 -10.14 28.68 8.70
CA ARG A 101 -9.61 29.94 9.23
C ARG A 101 -10.01 31.11 8.33
N ASN A 102 -9.89 30.94 7.01
CA ASN A 102 -10.29 31.95 6.04
C ASN A 102 -11.81 32.21 6.11
N VAL A 103 -12.62 31.16 6.09
CA VAL A 103 -14.08 31.22 6.18
C VAL A 103 -14.54 31.93 7.47
N ALA A 104 -13.90 31.66 8.62
CA ALA A 104 -14.18 32.32 9.89
C ALA A 104 -13.79 33.81 9.89
N SER A 105 -12.70 34.18 9.22
CA SER A 105 -12.29 35.58 9.09
C SER A 105 -13.24 36.38 8.18
N TYR A 106 -13.74 35.77 7.10
CA TYR A 106 -14.70 36.41 6.20
C TYR A 106 -16.04 36.63 6.89
N GLU A 107 -16.49 35.70 7.73
CA GLU A 107 -17.73 35.86 8.49
C GLU A 107 -17.67 37.04 9.46
N ARG A 108 -16.61 37.15 10.25
CA ARG A 108 -16.43 38.30 11.15
C ARG A 108 -16.49 39.62 10.37
N ARG A 109 -15.78 39.71 9.24
CA ARG A 109 -15.81 40.91 8.38
C ARG A 109 -17.20 41.22 7.84
N VAL A 110 -17.97 40.20 7.44
CA VAL A 110 -19.34 40.38 6.95
C VAL A 110 -20.27 40.83 8.07
N GLU A 111 -20.16 40.26 9.26
CA GLU A 111 -20.94 40.66 10.43
C GLU A 111 -20.65 42.10 10.85
N ASP A 112 -19.38 42.49 10.91
CA ASP A 112 -18.94 43.85 11.23
C ASP A 112 -19.48 44.86 10.21
N ASN A 113 -19.32 44.57 8.91
CA ASN A 113 -19.82 45.43 7.83
C ASN A 113 -21.35 45.58 7.87
N ILE A 114 -22.08 44.48 8.14
CA ILE A 114 -23.54 44.53 8.26
C ILE A 114 -23.96 45.35 9.48
N ALA A 115 -23.24 45.23 10.61
CA ALA A 115 -23.51 46.01 11.81
C ALA A 115 -23.29 47.52 11.58
N GLU A 116 -22.26 47.89 10.81
CA GLU A 116 -22.00 49.28 10.43
C GLU A 116 -23.07 49.82 9.46
N LEU A 117 -23.43 49.05 8.43
CA LEU A 117 -24.47 49.42 7.48
C LEU A 117 -25.85 49.59 8.14
N LYS A 118 -26.18 48.76 9.15
CA LYS A 118 -27.41 48.92 9.95
C LYS A 118 -27.46 50.27 10.67
N LYS A 119 -26.31 50.83 11.08
CA LYS A 119 -26.23 52.15 11.73
C LYS A 119 -26.38 53.29 10.72
N GLN A 120 -25.78 53.17 9.53
CA GLN A 120 -25.80 54.22 8.50
C GLN A 120 -27.11 54.26 7.71
N PHE A 121 -27.78 53.12 7.52
CA PHE A 121 -28.97 53.00 6.67
C PHE A 121 -30.13 52.28 7.39
N PRO A 122 -30.74 52.90 8.42
CA PRO A 122 -31.82 52.30 9.20
C PRO A 122 -33.10 52.01 8.38
N GLY A 123 -33.27 52.60 7.19
CA GLY A 123 -34.41 52.33 6.30
C GLY A 123 -34.28 51.06 5.44
N GLN A 124 -33.11 50.40 5.41
CA GLN A 124 -32.83 49.25 4.54
C GLN A 124 -32.56 47.94 5.32
N LEU A 125 -33.09 47.84 6.54
CA LEU A 125 -32.88 46.70 7.44
C LEU A 125 -33.25 45.36 6.79
N GLU A 126 -34.31 45.31 5.97
CA GLU A 126 -34.77 44.09 5.29
C GLU A 126 -33.72 43.55 4.30
N THR A 127 -33.12 44.41 3.48
CA THR A 127 -32.06 44.02 2.53
C THR A 127 -30.83 43.52 3.27
N LEU A 128 -30.44 44.18 4.37
CA LEU A 128 -29.29 43.77 5.19
C LEU A 128 -29.52 42.41 5.87
N VAL A 129 -30.75 42.13 6.31
CA VAL A 129 -31.13 40.82 6.86
C VAL A 129 -31.06 39.74 5.77
N ARG A 130 -31.57 40.00 4.55
CA ARG A 130 -31.49 39.02 3.43
C ARG A 130 -30.05 38.69 3.02
N ILE A 131 -29.14 39.67 3.06
CA ILE A 131 -27.70 39.44 2.83
C ILE A 131 -27.12 38.58 3.94
N GLN A 132 -27.45 38.88 5.21
CA GLN A 132 -27.00 38.10 6.36
C GLN A 132 -27.46 36.63 6.29
N ASP A 133 -28.72 36.40 5.91
CA ASP A 133 -29.28 35.05 5.77
C ASP A 133 -28.69 34.29 4.59
N SER A 134 -28.38 34.98 3.48
CA SER A 134 -27.69 34.39 2.33
C SER A 134 -26.27 33.96 2.68
N PHE A 135 -25.54 34.77 3.47
CA PHE A 135 -24.21 34.43 3.95
C PHE A 135 -24.23 33.24 4.92
N ARG A 136 -25.19 33.20 5.85
CA ARG A 136 -25.42 32.03 6.73
C ARG A 136 -25.74 30.76 5.94
N SER A 137 -26.57 30.87 4.90
CA SER A 137 -26.92 29.73 4.04
C SER A 137 -25.70 29.20 3.28
N MET A 138 -24.87 30.10 2.74
CA MET A 138 -23.60 29.72 2.10
C MET A 138 -22.64 29.04 3.06
N ARG A 139 -22.55 29.51 4.31
CA ARG A 139 -21.74 28.89 5.36
C ARG A 139 -22.24 27.48 5.71
N HIS A 140 -23.55 27.31 5.81
CA HIS A 140 -24.15 26.00 6.06
C HIS A 140 -23.84 25.02 4.92
N ALA A 141 -23.99 25.46 3.67
CA ALA A 141 -23.65 24.66 2.49
C ALA A 141 -22.15 24.28 2.45
N TYR A 142 -21.25 25.21 2.76
CA TYR A 142 -19.82 24.94 2.88
C TYR A 142 -19.53 23.86 3.94
N THR A 143 -20.15 23.98 5.12
CA THR A 143 -19.96 23.04 6.23
C THR A 143 -20.43 21.63 5.84
N GLN A 144 -21.60 21.53 5.19
CA GLN A 144 -22.11 20.25 4.69
C GLN A 144 -21.23 19.64 3.59
N ALA A 145 -20.75 20.44 2.65
CA ALA A 145 -19.85 19.97 1.60
C ALA A 145 -18.55 19.44 2.19
N ARG A 146 -17.96 20.17 3.14
CA ARG A 146 -16.78 19.73 3.90
C ARG A 146 -17.02 18.41 4.60
N ASP A 147 -18.09 18.29 5.40
CA ASP A 147 -18.38 17.07 6.16
C ASP A 147 -18.55 15.86 5.24
N THR A 148 -19.13 16.09 4.05
CA THR A 148 -19.31 15.04 3.03
C THR A 148 -17.96 14.58 2.47
N VAL A 149 -17.07 15.52 2.12
CA VAL A 149 -15.72 15.20 1.64
C VAL A 149 -14.95 14.44 2.72
N GLN A 150 -14.96 14.93 3.96
CA GLN A 150 -14.25 14.29 5.06
C GLN A 150 -14.75 12.86 5.33
N ARG A 151 -16.06 12.62 5.30
CA ARG A 151 -16.62 11.26 5.40
C ARG A 151 -16.22 10.36 4.24
N SER A 152 -16.13 10.90 3.03
CA SER A 152 -15.69 10.16 1.85
C SER A 152 -14.22 9.74 2.00
N GLU A 153 -13.35 10.66 2.40
CA GLU A 153 -11.93 10.38 2.68
C GLU A 153 -11.77 9.31 3.77
N GLU A 154 -12.53 9.41 4.88
CA GLU A 154 -12.54 8.37 5.94
C GLU A 154 -13.04 7.01 5.44
N HIS A 155 -13.95 6.99 4.46
CA HIS A 155 -14.47 5.74 3.88
C HIS A 155 -13.43 5.11 2.94
N ILE A 156 -12.79 5.91 2.09
CA ILE A 156 -11.69 5.48 1.23
C ILE A 156 -10.54 4.95 2.09
N GLN A 157 -10.16 5.64 3.16
CA GLN A 157 -9.12 5.18 4.07
C GLN A 157 -9.47 3.82 4.69
N ARG A 158 -10.72 3.63 5.14
CA ARG A 158 -11.17 2.33 5.68
C ARG A 158 -11.13 1.21 4.64
N LEU A 159 -11.48 1.50 3.39
CA LEU A 159 -11.38 0.54 2.29
C LEU A 159 -9.91 0.22 1.96
N MET A 160 -9.02 1.21 1.99
CA MET A 160 -7.58 1.00 1.79
C MET A 160 -6.96 0.21 2.94
N ASP A 161 -7.36 0.47 4.18
CA ASP A 161 -6.94 -0.32 5.34
C ASP A 161 -7.42 -1.76 5.22
N LEU A 162 -8.67 -1.96 4.78
CA LEU A 162 -9.23 -3.29 4.54
C LEU A 162 -8.54 -4.01 3.38
N ALA A 163 -8.18 -3.30 2.31
CA ALA A 163 -7.43 -3.84 1.19
C ALA A 163 -5.99 -4.17 1.58
N GLY A 164 -5.34 -3.33 2.40
CA GLY A 164 -4.02 -3.59 3.00
C GLY A 164 -4.03 -4.80 3.92
N VAL A 165 -5.08 -4.94 4.74
CA VAL A 165 -5.31 -6.15 5.55
C VAL A 165 -5.60 -7.36 4.66
N GLY A 166 -6.42 -7.23 3.62
CA GLY A 166 -6.69 -8.30 2.66
C GLY A 166 -5.42 -8.78 1.95
N LEU A 167 -4.54 -7.85 1.59
CA LEU A 167 -3.22 -8.13 1.01
C LEU A 167 -2.30 -8.84 2.02
N LEU A 168 -2.30 -8.43 3.29
CA LEU A 168 -1.55 -9.13 4.33
C LEU A 168 -2.13 -10.52 4.60
N VAL A 169 -3.45 -10.65 4.65
CA VAL A 169 -4.15 -11.94 4.76
C VAL A 169 -3.80 -12.84 3.57
N GLU A 170 -3.64 -12.30 2.37
CA GLU A 170 -3.22 -13.06 1.19
C GLU A 170 -1.75 -13.52 1.29
N VAL A 171 -0.84 -12.63 1.71
CA VAL A 171 0.57 -12.99 1.97
C VAL A 171 0.65 -14.08 3.05
N VAL A 172 -0.12 -13.92 4.13
CA VAL A 172 -0.19 -14.87 5.25
C VAL A 172 -0.83 -16.18 4.82
N ALA A 173 -1.92 -16.16 4.05
CA ALA A 173 -2.56 -17.37 3.54
C ALA A 173 -1.62 -18.13 2.61
N HIS A 174 -0.88 -17.40 1.77
CA HIS A 174 0.14 -17.98 0.90
C HIS A 174 1.32 -18.53 1.73
N GLU A 175 1.71 -17.87 2.81
CA GLU A 175 2.72 -18.37 3.74
C GLU A 175 2.28 -19.58 4.55
N LEU A 176 1.04 -19.59 5.04
CA LEU A 176 0.44 -20.71 5.73
C LEU A 176 0.33 -21.91 4.79
N ALA A 177 -0.06 -21.69 3.53
CA ALA A 177 -0.06 -22.71 2.51
C ALA A 177 1.35 -23.25 2.24
N ARG A 178 2.36 -22.38 2.15
CA ARG A 178 3.78 -22.79 1.99
C ARG A 178 4.28 -23.59 3.18
N ALA A 179 4.04 -23.13 4.40
CA ALA A 179 4.45 -23.80 5.63
C ALA A 179 3.75 -25.15 5.79
N THR A 180 2.44 -25.22 5.50
CA THR A 180 1.66 -26.45 5.51
C THR A 180 2.16 -27.44 4.45
N LYS A 181 2.46 -26.97 3.23
CA LYS A 181 3.03 -27.80 2.17
C LYS A 181 4.40 -28.35 2.57
N HIS A 182 5.27 -27.51 3.13
CA HIS A 182 6.60 -27.93 3.55
C HIS A 182 6.55 -28.91 4.74
N THR A 183 5.64 -28.68 5.70
CA THR A 183 5.33 -29.62 6.77
C THR A 183 4.85 -30.96 6.21
N LEU A 184 3.94 -30.94 5.23
CA LEU A 184 3.44 -32.13 4.56
C LEU A 184 4.55 -32.86 3.80
N ASP A 185 5.45 -32.15 3.12
CA ASP A 185 6.59 -32.71 2.41
C ASP A 185 7.57 -33.40 3.37
N LEU A 186 7.83 -32.81 4.53
CA LEU A 186 8.66 -33.41 5.59
C LEU A 186 8.02 -34.65 6.20
N VAL A 187 6.72 -34.60 6.55
CA VAL A 187 5.97 -35.76 7.06
C VAL A 187 5.94 -36.88 6.02
N THR A 188 5.72 -36.56 4.75
CA THR A 188 5.72 -37.52 3.65
C THR A 188 7.10 -38.11 3.42
N SER A 189 8.15 -37.30 3.52
CA SER A 189 9.55 -37.75 3.39
C SER A 189 9.99 -38.64 4.54
N ALA A 190 9.59 -38.32 5.78
CA ALA A 190 9.80 -39.16 6.95
C ALA A 190 9.07 -40.49 6.84
N ARG A 191 7.82 -40.47 6.34
CA ARG A 191 7.01 -41.68 6.09
C ARG A 191 7.56 -42.56 4.97
N ARG A 192 8.34 -42.01 4.03
CA ARG A 192 9.02 -42.77 2.96
C ARG A 192 10.40 -43.33 3.38
N ARG A 193 10.98 -42.84 4.49
CA ARG A 193 12.30 -43.25 5.00
C ARG A 193 12.20 -43.97 6.35
N VAL A 194 11.35 -44.99 6.41
CA VAL A 194 11.02 -45.76 7.63
C VAL A 194 12.25 -46.41 8.27
N GLU A 195 13.37 -46.57 7.57
CA GLU A 195 14.50 -47.36 8.08
C GLU A 195 15.73 -46.58 8.59
N ASP A 196 15.86 -45.25 8.42
CA ASP A 196 17.15 -44.61 8.79
C ASP A 196 17.11 -43.12 9.22
N THR A 197 15.92 -42.54 9.46
CA THR A 197 15.83 -41.15 9.95
C THR A 197 15.36 -41.15 11.41
N PRO A 198 16.20 -40.76 12.40
CA PRO A 198 15.80 -40.66 13.79
C PRO A 198 14.59 -39.74 13.91
N LEU A 199 13.50 -40.29 14.43
CA LEU A 199 12.21 -39.63 14.61
C LEU A 199 12.34 -38.27 15.32
N GLU A 200 13.31 -38.17 16.22
CA GLU A 200 13.72 -36.98 16.97
C GLU A 200 14.15 -35.81 16.07
N ARG A 201 14.86 -36.07 14.95
CA ARG A 201 15.25 -35.02 14.00
C ARG A 201 14.04 -34.48 13.23
N THR A 202 13.07 -35.35 12.93
CA THR A 202 11.81 -34.96 12.29
C THR A 202 10.95 -34.12 13.24
N PHE A 203 10.85 -34.52 14.51
CA PHE A 203 10.14 -33.75 15.54
C PHE A 203 10.78 -32.39 15.81
N ASN A 204 12.11 -32.31 15.94
CA ASN A 204 12.80 -31.02 16.12
C ASN A 204 12.62 -30.07 14.92
N SER A 205 12.56 -30.62 13.69
CA SER A 205 12.28 -29.83 12.48
C SER A 205 10.82 -29.33 12.43
N LEU A 206 9.86 -30.16 12.87
CA LEU A 206 8.46 -29.76 13.01
C LEU A 206 8.27 -28.70 14.11
N GLU A 207 8.92 -28.86 15.26
CA GLU A 207 8.87 -27.90 16.36
C GLU A 207 9.50 -26.56 15.97
N GLY A 208 10.62 -26.58 15.25
CA GLY A 208 11.22 -25.40 14.64
C GLY A 208 10.25 -24.69 13.68
N GLN A 209 9.52 -25.44 12.84
CA GLN A 209 8.54 -24.85 11.93
C GLN A 209 7.31 -24.30 12.63
N LEU A 210 6.79 -24.99 13.65
CA LEU A 210 5.70 -24.49 14.47
C LEU A 210 6.10 -23.20 15.19
N THR A 211 7.34 -23.11 15.69
CA THR A 211 7.89 -21.90 16.30
C THR A 211 8.05 -20.76 15.28
N THR A 212 8.46 -21.07 14.05
CA THR A 212 8.53 -20.09 12.94
C THR A 212 7.13 -19.60 12.54
N ILE A 213 6.16 -20.50 12.44
CA ILE A 213 4.75 -20.16 12.20
C ILE A 213 4.22 -19.28 13.34
N GLU A 214 4.48 -19.64 14.59
CA GLU A 214 4.05 -18.89 15.77
C GLU A 214 4.67 -17.48 15.82
N ARG A 215 5.97 -17.34 15.52
CA ARG A 215 6.64 -16.04 15.40
C ARG A 215 6.06 -15.19 14.27
N ARG A 216 5.74 -15.80 13.12
CA ARG A 216 5.16 -15.09 11.96
C ARG A 216 3.69 -14.71 12.20
N LEU A 217 2.90 -15.57 12.85
CA LEU A 217 1.54 -15.27 13.27
C LEU A 217 1.49 -14.20 14.37
N ARG A 218 2.55 -14.06 15.19
CA ARG A 218 2.67 -12.99 16.19
C ARG A 218 2.68 -11.59 15.58
N VAL A 219 3.00 -11.44 14.29
CA VAL A 219 2.86 -10.18 13.55
C VAL A 219 1.38 -9.82 13.31
N LEU A 220 0.47 -10.79 13.38
CA LEU A 220 -0.98 -10.60 13.18
C LEU A 220 -1.74 -10.18 14.44
N ASP A 221 -1.23 -10.51 15.62
CA ASP A 221 -1.86 -10.17 16.90
C ASP A 221 -2.06 -8.64 17.06
N PRO A 222 -1.06 -7.79 16.74
CA PRO A 222 -1.20 -6.34 16.70
C PRO A 222 -2.12 -5.81 15.59
N LEU A 223 -2.43 -6.62 14.58
CA LEU A 223 -3.24 -6.26 13.40
C LEU A 223 -4.72 -6.67 13.53
N SER A 224 -5.06 -7.46 14.55
CA SER A 224 -6.45 -7.76 14.90
C SER A 224 -7.25 -6.47 15.14
N VAL A 225 -8.57 -6.50 14.93
CA VAL A 225 -9.48 -5.37 15.18
C VAL A 225 -9.27 -4.78 16.60
N SER A 226 -8.85 -5.60 17.57
CA SER A 226 -8.57 -5.21 18.96
C SER A 226 -7.16 -4.63 19.20
N GLY A 227 -6.17 -4.93 18.37
CA GLY A 227 -4.79 -4.40 18.47
C GLY A 227 -4.59 -3.05 17.76
N ARG A 228 -5.42 -2.73 16.75
CA ARG A 228 -5.32 -1.55 15.89
C ARG A 228 -5.53 -0.18 16.57
N GLN A 229 -5.95 -0.13 17.84
CA GLN A 229 -6.35 1.13 18.49
C GLN A 229 -5.67 1.41 19.83
N ARG A 230 -4.80 0.53 20.35
CA ARG A 230 -4.17 0.76 21.66
C ARG A 230 -2.71 1.19 21.50
N ARG A 231 -2.43 2.45 21.82
CA ARG A 231 -1.06 2.92 22.04
C ARG A 231 -0.45 2.15 23.21
N THR A 232 0.75 1.63 23.01
CA THR A 232 1.53 0.92 24.04
C THR A 232 2.94 1.50 24.09
N SER A 233 3.57 1.44 25.26
CA SER A 233 4.97 1.83 25.41
C SER A 233 5.86 0.62 25.09
N PHE A 234 6.84 0.81 24.20
CA PHE A 234 7.79 -0.23 23.80
C PHE A 234 9.08 0.39 23.25
N ASP A 235 10.16 -0.39 23.18
CA ASP A 235 11.39 0.04 22.49
C ASP A 235 11.22 -0.10 20.97
N LEU A 236 11.44 0.98 20.24
CA LEU A 236 11.36 1.01 18.78
C LEU A 236 12.36 0.04 18.14
N ALA A 237 13.54 -0.15 18.74
CA ALA A 237 14.53 -1.09 18.25
C ALA A 237 14.04 -2.54 18.35
N ASP A 238 13.27 -2.87 19.40
CA ASP A 238 12.71 -4.21 19.58
C ASP A 238 11.65 -4.51 18.52
N ALA A 239 10.81 -3.52 18.18
CA ALA A 239 9.84 -3.65 17.11
C ALA A 239 10.50 -3.93 15.74
N VAL A 240 11.58 -3.22 15.42
CA VAL A 240 12.36 -3.48 14.21
C VAL A 240 12.99 -4.88 14.28
N ARG A 241 13.61 -5.24 15.41
CA ARG A 241 14.29 -6.53 15.58
C ARG A 241 13.33 -7.71 15.42
N ASP A 242 12.11 -7.61 15.94
CA ASP A 242 11.09 -8.64 15.83
C ASP A 242 10.70 -8.90 14.36
N VAL A 243 10.52 -7.85 13.56
CA VAL A 243 10.21 -7.98 12.12
C VAL A 243 11.39 -8.63 11.37
N PHE A 244 12.61 -8.20 11.65
CA PHE A 244 13.80 -8.76 11.00
C PHE A 244 14.05 -10.22 11.39
N ALA A 245 13.83 -10.58 12.67
CA ALA A 245 13.93 -11.97 13.15
C ALA A 245 12.88 -12.88 12.49
N GLY A 246 11.68 -12.37 12.17
CA GLY A 246 10.67 -13.11 11.41
C GLY A 246 11.06 -13.44 9.97
N ARG A 247 12.04 -12.70 9.41
CA ARG A 247 12.51 -12.78 8.02
C ARG A 247 13.94 -13.29 7.87
N GLU A 248 14.55 -13.80 8.94
CA GLU A 248 15.95 -14.24 8.95
C GLU A 248 16.26 -15.26 7.84
N GLU A 249 15.44 -16.30 7.69
CA GLU A 249 15.57 -17.31 6.62
C GLU A 249 15.45 -16.71 5.21
N ASP A 250 14.62 -15.68 5.04
CA ASP A 250 14.42 -15.02 3.76
C ASP A 250 15.62 -14.13 3.41
N PHE A 251 16.21 -13.46 4.40
CA PHE A 251 17.45 -12.72 4.24
C PHE A 251 18.61 -13.63 3.89
N ASP A 252 18.76 -14.77 4.57
CA ASP A 252 19.80 -15.76 4.28
C ASP A 252 19.68 -16.31 2.87
N ARG A 253 18.47 -16.71 2.45
CA ARG A 253 18.20 -17.18 1.08
C ARG A 253 18.47 -16.11 0.03
N ALA A 254 18.18 -14.85 0.36
CA ALA A 254 18.46 -13.71 -0.51
C ALA A 254 19.91 -13.19 -0.39
N GLY A 255 20.74 -13.73 0.50
CA GLY A 255 22.10 -13.25 0.75
C GLY A 255 22.17 -11.79 1.23
N ILE A 256 21.12 -11.31 1.92
CA ILE A 256 21.01 -9.94 2.43
C ILE A 256 21.61 -9.88 3.82
N LYS A 257 22.62 -9.03 4.01
CA LYS A 257 23.14 -8.70 5.35
C LYS A 257 22.37 -7.52 5.91
N TRP A 258 22.00 -7.57 7.18
CA TRP A 258 21.36 -6.44 7.84
C TRP A 258 22.08 -6.03 9.13
N SER A 259 21.95 -4.76 9.49
CA SER A 259 22.45 -4.21 10.75
C SER A 259 21.45 -3.22 11.34
N LEU A 260 21.31 -3.25 12.66
CA LEU A 260 20.46 -2.35 13.43
C LEU A 260 21.32 -1.54 14.40
N GLU A 261 21.38 -0.23 14.20
CA GLU A 261 22.09 0.71 15.05
C GLU A 261 21.12 1.34 16.05
N VAL A 262 21.45 1.19 17.34
CA VAL A 262 20.59 1.61 18.45
C VAL A 262 21.37 2.55 19.36
N PRO A 263 20.84 3.73 19.71
CA PRO A 263 21.50 4.64 20.63
C PRO A 263 21.54 4.05 22.03
N SER A 264 22.54 4.47 22.82
CA SER A 264 22.69 4.06 24.21
C SER A 264 21.41 4.37 25.00
N GLY A 265 20.81 3.33 25.61
CA GLY A 265 19.58 3.43 26.39
C GLY A 265 18.28 3.24 25.60
N GLY A 266 18.35 2.78 24.34
CA GLY A 266 17.17 2.43 23.54
C GLY A 266 16.32 3.63 23.11
N VAL A 267 15.21 3.38 22.42
CA VAL A 267 14.27 4.42 21.97
C VAL A 267 12.86 4.03 22.38
N GLN A 268 12.45 4.45 23.58
CA GLN A 268 11.10 4.20 24.08
C GLN A 268 10.09 5.12 23.39
N VAL A 269 9.03 4.53 22.83
CA VAL A 269 7.96 5.24 22.13
C VAL A 269 6.60 4.79 22.64
N THR A 270 5.61 5.70 22.60
CA THR A 270 4.21 5.39 22.87
C THR A 270 3.44 5.43 21.56
N ALA A 271 3.26 4.26 20.94
CA ALA A 271 2.75 4.15 19.57
C ALA A 271 1.83 2.93 19.40
N VAL A 272 1.13 2.87 18.26
CA VAL A 272 0.42 1.67 17.84
C VAL A 272 1.45 0.70 17.26
N LYS A 273 1.88 -0.28 18.07
CA LYS A 273 2.97 -1.21 17.72
C LYS A 273 2.74 -1.90 16.36
N GLY A 274 1.50 -2.31 16.06
CA GLY A 274 1.14 -2.95 14.78
C GLY A 274 1.38 -2.08 13.54
N MET A 275 1.16 -0.76 13.63
CA MET A 275 1.44 0.17 12.53
C MET A 275 2.94 0.31 12.26
N VAL A 276 3.77 0.28 13.32
CA VAL A 276 5.23 0.27 13.17
C VAL A 276 5.69 -1.02 12.49
N TYR A 277 5.15 -2.18 12.90
CA TYR A 277 5.47 -3.48 12.28
C TYR A 277 5.12 -3.46 10.80
N GLN A 278 3.92 -3.00 10.47
CA GLN A 278 3.48 -2.91 9.08
C GLN A 278 4.35 -1.97 8.24
N THR A 279 4.77 -0.82 8.80
CA THR A 279 5.70 0.08 8.12
C THR A 279 7.03 -0.61 7.84
N VAL A 280 7.65 -1.22 8.86
CA VAL A 280 8.95 -1.91 8.70
C VAL A 280 8.82 -3.07 7.72
N GLU A 281 7.74 -3.85 7.80
CA GLU A 281 7.46 -4.96 6.90
C GLU A 281 7.30 -4.52 5.44
N ASN A 282 6.60 -3.40 5.21
CA ASN A 282 6.48 -2.81 3.88
C ASN A 282 7.84 -2.37 3.33
N LEU A 283 8.70 -1.79 4.17
CA LEU A 283 10.05 -1.39 3.76
C LEU A 283 10.95 -2.59 3.49
N VAL A 284 10.92 -3.62 4.34
CA VAL A 284 11.70 -4.85 4.14
C VAL A 284 11.27 -5.58 2.86
N SER A 285 9.96 -5.82 2.69
CA SER A 285 9.42 -6.41 1.46
C SER A 285 9.78 -5.57 0.23
N ASN A 286 9.83 -4.25 0.41
CA ASN A 286 10.27 -3.37 -0.64
C ASN A 286 11.75 -3.58 -1.00
N SER A 287 12.65 -3.50 -0.03
CA SER A 287 14.08 -3.63 -0.29
C SER A 287 14.46 -5.02 -0.77
N MET A 288 13.87 -6.09 -0.23
CA MET A 288 14.15 -7.46 -0.69
C MET A 288 13.91 -7.65 -2.20
N HIS A 289 12.77 -7.18 -2.71
CA HIS A 289 12.46 -7.27 -4.14
C HIS A 289 13.44 -6.48 -5.00
N TRP A 290 13.74 -5.23 -4.63
CA TRP A 290 14.64 -4.38 -5.42
C TRP A 290 16.09 -4.83 -5.35
N LEU A 291 16.54 -5.33 -4.20
CA LEU A 291 17.87 -5.94 -4.03
C LEU A 291 18.01 -7.22 -4.85
N ALA A 292 16.96 -8.05 -4.92
CA ALA A 292 16.97 -9.24 -5.77
C ALA A 292 17.15 -8.86 -7.25
N ARG A 293 16.39 -7.89 -7.73
CA ARG A 293 16.51 -7.38 -9.11
C ARG A 293 17.87 -6.75 -9.38
N SER A 294 18.38 -5.92 -8.47
CA SER A 294 19.71 -5.33 -8.65
C SER A 294 20.82 -6.38 -8.64
N ARG A 295 20.65 -7.51 -7.95
CA ARG A 295 21.61 -8.61 -8.01
C ARG A 295 21.55 -9.40 -9.33
N GLU A 296 20.39 -9.46 -9.96
CA GLU A 296 20.25 -10.02 -11.33
C GLU A 296 20.98 -9.14 -12.35
N GLU A 297 20.88 -7.82 -12.21
CA GLU A 297 21.55 -6.84 -13.07
C GLU A 297 23.06 -6.69 -12.73
N HIS A 298 23.43 -6.85 -11.45
CA HIS A 298 24.78 -6.69 -10.91
C HIS A 298 25.15 -7.84 -9.94
N PRO A 299 25.66 -8.98 -10.42
CA PRO A 299 25.96 -10.17 -9.60
C PRO A 299 27.00 -9.93 -8.48
N GLU A 300 27.83 -8.91 -8.61
CA GLU A 300 28.81 -8.47 -7.62
C GLU A 300 28.18 -7.75 -6.42
N LEU A 301 26.95 -7.24 -6.56
CA LEU A 301 26.25 -6.55 -5.49
C LEU A 301 26.17 -7.46 -4.26
N ARG A 302 26.51 -6.91 -3.10
CA ARG A 302 26.32 -7.56 -1.80
C ARG A 302 25.13 -6.89 -1.12
N PRO A 303 23.92 -7.46 -1.20
CA PRO A 303 22.72 -6.82 -0.67
C PRO A 303 22.87 -6.52 0.83
N LYS A 304 22.57 -5.28 1.21
CA LYS A 304 22.67 -4.80 2.58
C LYS A 304 21.48 -3.90 2.92
N ILE A 305 20.93 -4.12 4.12
CA ILE A 305 19.93 -3.24 4.74
C ILE A 305 20.52 -2.70 6.05
N THR A 306 20.43 -1.40 6.30
CA THR A 306 20.85 -0.77 7.54
C THR A 306 19.67 -0.02 8.14
N VAL A 307 19.39 -0.25 9.42
CA VAL A 307 18.36 0.50 10.14
C VAL A 307 19.00 1.23 11.30
N GLU A 308 18.76 2.53 11.41
CA GLU A 308 19.27 3.37 12.48
C GLU A 308 18.08 3.97 13.23
N VAL A 309 17.90 3.61 14.50
CA VAL A 309 16.84 4.20 15.34
C VAL A 309 17.37 5.44 16.06
N SER A 310 16.51 6.42 16.30
CA SER A 310 16.87 7.68 16.95
C SER A 310 15.75 8.17 17.87
N LYS A 311 16.14 8.88 18.93
CA LYS A 311 15.20 9.59 19.84
C LYS A 311 14.64 10.87 19.24
N SER A 312 15.10 11.28 18.05
CA SER A 312 14.62 12.49 17.39
C SER A 312 13.13 12.37 17.03
N HIS A 313 12.41 13.50 16.99
CA HIS A 313 11.01 13.55 16.59
C HIS A 313 10.08 12.62 17.42
N GLY A 314 10.35 12.44 18.72
CA GLY A 314 9.56 11.52 19.56
C GLY A 314 9.79 10.04 19.30
N GLY A 315 10.76 9.70 18.44
CA GLY A 315 11.04 8.36 17.95
C GLY A 315 11.09 8.34 16.43
N SER A 316 12.23 7.98 15.87
CA SER A 316 12.41 7.85 14.42
C SER A 316 13.30 6.68 14.08
N PHE A 317 13.20 6.22 12.82
CA PHE A 317 14.20 5.31 12.26
C PHE A 317 14.49 5.66 10.80
N ARG A 318 15.76 5.50 10.42
CA ARG A 318 16.20 5.52 9.02
C ARG A 318 16.37 4.10 8.55
N PHE A 319 15.79 3.78 7.41
CA PHE A 319 15.89 2.49 6.74
C PHE A 319 16.61 2.70 5.42
N THR A 320 17.81 2.16 5.28
CA THR A 320 18.66 2.32 4.09
C THR A 320 18.93 0.95 3.46
N ASP A 321 18.75 0.85 2.14
CA ASP A 321 19.23 -0.29 1.36
C ASP A 321 20.24 0.14 0.29
N ASN A 322 21.05 -0.80 -0.18
CA ASN A 322 21.99 -0.56 -1.28
C ASN A 322 21.48 -1.07 -2.62
N GLY A 323 20.16 -1.06 -2.82
CA GLY A 323 19.54 -1.37 -4.09
C GLY A 323 19.64 -0.23 -5.11
N PRO A 324 18.78 -0.23 -6.14
CA PRO A 324 18.88 0.72 -7.25
C PRO A 324 18.52 2.15 -6.83
N GLY A 325 17.80 2.31 -5.71
CA GLY A 325 17.27 3.60 -5.25
C GLY A 325 16.13 4.13 -6.13
N ILE A 326 15.47 5.15 -5.62
CA ILE A 326 14.30 5.81 -6.22
C ILE A 326 14.73 7.13 -6.83
N SER A 327 14.40 7.34 -8.10
CA SER A 327 14.70 8.59 -8.81
C SER A 327 14.19 9.80 -8.05
N SER A 328 15.06 10.78 -7.81
CA SER A 328 14.72 12.07 -7.21
C SER A 328 13.59 12.81 -7.94
N LYS A 329 13.40 12.53 -9.23
CA LYS A 329 12.30 13.09 -10.05
C LYS A 329 10.91 12.58 -9.67
N LEU A 330 10.81 11.42 -9.03
CA LEU A 330 9.53 10.86 -8.57
C LEU A 330 9.03 11.58 -7.30
N GLY A 331 9.95 12.17 -6.53
CA GLY A 331 9.64 12.97 -5.35
C GLY A 331 8.68 12.26 -4.38
N GLU A 332 7.59 12.94 -4.05
CA GLU A 332 6.56 12.48 -3.09
C GLU A 332 5.58 11.46 -3.68
N ALA A 333 5.51 11.31 -5.01
CA ALA A 333 4.53 10.45 -5.69
C ALA A 333 4.70 8.96 -5.34
N VAL A 334 5.87 8.58 -4.85
CA VAL A 334 6.17 7.20 -4.40
C VAL A 334 5.31 6.76 -3.22
N PHE A 335 4.74 7.73 -2.50
CA PHE A 335 3.84 7.51 -1.38
C PHE A 335 2.37 7.61 -1.76
N ASP A 336 2.03 7.86 -3.03
CA ASP A 336 0.65 7.88 -3.49
C ASP A 336 0.11 6.45 -3.60
N ALA A 337 -1.19 6.29 -3.36
CA ALA A 337 -1.84 4.99 -3.45
C ALA A 337 -1.71 4.43 -4.88
N PHE A 338 -1.44 3.13 -4.99
CA PHE A 338 -1.27 2.39 -6.24
C PHE A 338 -0.04 2.79 -7.07
N PHE A 339 0.79 3.71 -6.59
CA PHE A 339 2.06 4.03 -7.25
C PHE A 339 3.06 2.88 -7.04
N THR A 340 3.59 2.34 -8.15
CA THR A 340 4.54 1.23 -8.13
C THR A 340 5.42 1.26 -9.37
N THR A 341 6.70 0.93 -9.20
CA THR A 341 7.64 0.70 -10.31
C THR A 341 8.03 -0.78 -10.44
N ARG A 342 7.47 -1.67 -9.60
CA ARG A 342 7.76 -3.12 -9.59
C ARG A 342 7.09 -3.91 -10.72
N GLY A 343 6.29 -3.26 -11.56
CA GLY A 343 5.41 -3.94 -12.50
C GLY A 343 4.39 -4.86 -11.80
N GLU A 344 4.11 -6.00 -12.42
CA GLU A 344 3.09 -7.02 -12.08
C GLU A 344 3.12 -7.51 -10.63
N SER A 345 4.29 -7.48 -9.98
CA SER A 345 4.46 -8.00 -8.61
C SER A 345 4.13 -7.01 -7.49
N GLY A 346 3.94 -5.72 -7.79
CA GLY A 346 3.78 -4.68 -6.78
C GLY A 346 2.46 -3.93 -6.87
N ARG A 347 1.63 -3.98 -5.83
CA ARG A 347 0.32 -3.32 -5.79
C ARG A 347 0.35 -1.80 -5.52
N GLY A 348 1.51 -1.25 -5.19
CA GLY A 348 1.68 0.18 -4.94
C GLY A 348 1.04 0.73 -3.65
N LEU A 349 0.66 -0.13 -2.71
CA LEU A 349 0.04 0.29 -1.44
C LEU A 349 1.03 0.38 -0.27
N GLY A 350 2.20 -0.28 -0.35
CA GLY A 350 3.10 -0.41 0.81
C GLY A 350 3.63 0.91 1.35
N LEU A 351 4.15 1.79 0.48
CA LEU A 351 4.68 3.09 0.90
C LEU A 351 3.56 4.07 1.30
N TYR A 352 2.41 4.02 0.63
CA TYR A 352 1.22 4.76 1.02
C TYR A 352 0.76 4.40 2.44
N ILE A 353 0.67 3.11 2.76
CA ILE A 353 0.34 2.62 4.10
C ILE A 353 1.40 3.05 5.12
N ALA A 354 2.69 2.92 4.80
CA ALA A 354 3.78 3.37 5.67
C ALA A 354 3.66 4.86 6.02
N ARG A 355 3.28 5.70 5.05
CA ARG A 355 3.07 7.13 5.26
C ARG A 355 1.84 7.44 6.09
N ASN A 356 0.73 6.76 5.84
CA ASN A 356 -0.47 6.91 6.66
C ASN A 356 -0.22 6.47 8.11
N ASN A 357 0.53 5.38 8.31
CA ASN A 357 0.94 4.93 9.63
C ASN A 357 1.81 5.99 10.34
N ALA A 358 2.76 6.63 9.64
CA ALA A 358 3.55 7.72 10.19
C ALA A 358 2.69 8.94 10.57
N ARG A 359 1.78 9.35 9.67
CA ARG A 359 0.84 10.46 9.89
C ARG A 359 -0.13 10.22 11.03
N HIS A 360 -0.53 8.96 11.25
CA HIS A 360 -1.33 8.57 12.41
C HIS A 360 -0.62 8.85 13.75
N HIS A 361 0.72 8.81 13.76
CA HIS A 361 1.54 9.18 14.90
C HIS A 361 1.96 10.67 14.90
N GLY A 362 1.29 11.50 14.09
CA GLY A 362 1.60 12.93 13.96
C GLY A 362 2.88 13.26 13.19
N GLY A 363 3.56 12.25 12.63
CA GLY A 363 4.80 12.40 11.89
C GLY A 363 4.64 12.18 10.38
N ASP A 364 5.72 11.75 9.73
CA ASP A 364 5.75 11.51 8.27
C ASP A 364 6.86 10.49 7.94
N ILE A 365 6.81 9.91 6.74
CA ILE A 365 7.90 9.13 6.17
C ILE A 365 8.41 9.82 4.91
N ARG A 366 9.73 9.93 4.76
CA ARG A 366 10.35 10.69 3.66
C ARG A 366 11.48 9.92 3.00
N LEU A 367 11.69 10.22 1.73
CA LEU A 367 12.91 9.84 1.03
C LEU A 367 14.03 10.81 1.41
N THR A 368 15.16 10.25 1.80
CA THR A 368 16.37 10.93 2.25
C THR A 368 17.59 10.22 1.68
N ASP A 369 18.73 10.89 1.74
CA ASP A 369 20.06 10.42 1.37
C ASP A 369 20.19 9.84 -0.06
N LEU A 370 21.10 10.41 -0.84
CA LEU A 370 21.37 9.92 -2.19
C LEU A 370 22.20 8.63 -2.11
N SER A 371 21.86 7.68 -2.97
CA SER A 371 22.56 6.41 -3.10
C SER A 371 24.01 6.67 -3.51
N ALA A 372 24.94 6.07 -2.78
CA ALA A 372 26.35 6.08 -3.16
C ALA A 372 26.61 5.36 -4.49
N ILE A 373 25.70 4.47 -4.90
CA ILE A 373 25.77 3.71 -6.16
C ILE A 373 25.13 4.52 -7.30
N ASN A 374 24.02 5.19 -7.02
CA ASN A 374 23.25 5.96 -8.00
C ASN A 374 23.00 7.41 -7.50
N PRO A 375 23.88 8.38 -7.83
CA PRO A 375 23.88 9.72 -7.24
C PRO A 375 22.58 10.53 -7.42
N ASP A 376 21.72 10.16 -8.37
CA ASP A 376 20.43 10.84 -8.63
C ASP A 376 19.23 10.17 -7.94
N ARG A 377 19.47 9.16 -7.11
CA ARG A 377 18.44 8.30 -6.55
C ARG A 377 18.52 8.24 -5.03
N PHE A 378 17.40 8.41 -4.35
CA PHE A 378 17.29 8.22 -2.91
C PHE A 378 17.26 6.73 -2.54
N ASN A 379 17.89 6.35 -1.44
CA ASN A 379 17.87 4.97 -0.95
C ASN A 379 17.58 4.84 0.55
N THR A 380 17.26 5.94 1.22
CA THR A 380 16.94 5.95 2.65
C THR A 380 15.52 6.44 2.88
N PHE A 381 14.74 5.66 3.62
CA PHE A 381 13.44 6.06 4.13
C PHE A 381 13.57 6.48 5.58
N GLU A 382 13.22 7.71 5.89
CA GLU A 382 13.20 8.21 7.26
C GLU A 382 11.77 8.26 7.76
N PHE A 383 11.42 7.34 8.67
CA PHE A 383 10.16 7.36 9.39
C PHE A 383 10.31 8.20 10.66
N ARG A 384 9.42 9.18 10.83
CA ARG A 384 9.39 10.06 12.00
C ARG A 384 8.02 9.97 12.68
N MET A 385 8.01 9.92 14.00
CA MET A 385 6.81 10.19 14.80
C MET A 385 6.72 11.71 15.07
N SER A 386 5.66 12.16 15.73
CA SER A 386 5.70 13.43 16.44
C SER A 386 6.30 13.19 17.83
N ALA A 387 7.09 14.14 18.32
CA ALA A 387 7.21 14.28 19.76
C ALA A 387 5.82 14.69 20.26
N ASP A 388 5.07 13.79 20.87
CA ASP A 388 3.81 14.17 21.51
C ASP A 388 4.14 15.18 22.62
N GLU A 389 3.82 16.45 22.39
CA GLU A 389 3.56 17.46 23.43
C GLU A 389 2.18 17.18 24.03
N HIS A 390 1.96 16.06 24.71
CA HIS A 390 0.74 15.89 25.50
C HIS A 390 1.08 15.16 26.81
N ASP A 391 1.26 15.99 27.85
CA ASP A 391 0.95 15.68 29.25
C ASP A 391 -0.47 15.15 29.42
#